data_AF-A0A0D0PZQ5-F1
#
_entry.id   AF-A0A0D0PZQ5-F1
#
_cell.length_a   1.000
_cell.length_b   1.000
_cell.length_c   1.000
_cell.angle_alpha   90.00
_cell.angle_beta   90.00
_cell.angle_gamma   90.00
#
_symmetry.space_group_name_H-M   'P 1'
#
loop_
_entity.id
_entity.type
_entity.pdbx_description
1 polymer ?
#
loop_
_entity_poly.entity_id
_entity_poly.type
_entity_poly.pdbx_seq_one_letter_code
_entity_poly.pdbx_strand_id
1 'polypeptide(L)'
;MNRLADLEFLALVKAGLEELVPGVTEGAQLKGNSMISPQGWAVAVTPPHHGGGHHYDLVALPDVSLQPDVPCFMDCVVSMSADPQDAANTWVQTAGVCLLELLDRRGHFADHAGPEDEHGVPGWHLITSGAVGLGHDVDENRRLQGALLEANVLHRIADSFTADLESPFFNGVKVFYGGTPGAMQAEVRVNGERHEAASAAMTALGLPEPTAFTTVRFYALLLPVPAGEREPSFPTARLDLAPASASGQSDANSHGTDCDCACGRRLDPEHPAFALALPHPVAELSEEERRRRVTTNTGPVIVAEGLGNFLKVRLPVRLDDGRTVVHFVWVSLPAAVIEDFAQRVHRDDLAGHRFEGLLCNAVGPWGEDVLHAPVVLGGQRINEDGSVQLSEVLESSDPLLAKILGETWPTAFVLGDRFPRESSSDVSR
;
A
#
# COMPACT_ATOMS: atom_id res chain seq x y z
N MET A 1 -9.78 6.36 -19.94
CA MET A 1 -8.87 7.49 -19.66
C MET A 1 -7.51 7.21 -20.29
N ASN A 2 -6.76 8.24 -20.66
CA ASN A 2 -5.44 8.13 -21.30
C ASN A 2 -4.33 8.00 -20.25
N ARG A 3 -3.19 7.40 -20.62
CA ARG A 3 -1.94 7.39 -19.83
C ARG A 3 -1.55 8.80 -19.41
N LEU A 4 -1.28 8.98 -18.11
CA LEU A 4 -0.74 10.21 -17.54
C LEU A 4 0.63 10.57 -18.11
N ALA A 5 0.99 11.85 -18.01
CA ALA A 5 2.37 12.26 -18.22
C ALA A 5 3.29 11.59 -17.19
N ASP A 6 4.55 11.38 -17.57
CA ASP A 6 5.51 10.61 -16.76
C ASP A 6 5.69 11.20 -15.35
N LEU A 7 5.73 12.53 -15.21
CA LEU A 7 5.84 13.19 -13.90
C LEU A 7 4.58 13.06 -13.04
N GLU A 8 3.40 13.07 -13.66
CA GLU A 8 2.13 12.87 -12.94
C GLU A 8 2.05 11.44 -12.41
N PHE A 9 2.46 10.46 -13.24
CA PHE A 9 2.54 9.07 -12.80
C PHE A 9 3.58 8.87 -11.69
N LEU A 10 4.76 9.48 -11.81
CA LEU A 10 5.78 9.44 -10.76
C LEU A 10 5.35 10.13 -9.47
N ALA A 11 4.45 11.13 -9.53
CA ALA A 11 3.85 11.69 -8.32
C ALA A 11 2.98 10.67 -7.58
N LEU A 12 2.28 9.78 -8.30
CA LEU A 12 1.53 8.67 -7.68
C LEU A 12 2.47 7.64 -7.06
N VAL A 13 3.57 7.30 -7.74
CA VAL A 13 4.62 6.42 -7.20
C VAL A 13 5.25 7.02 -5.95
N LYS A 14 5.59 8.32 -5.97
CA LYS A 14 6.11 9.05 -4.82
C LYS A 14 5.15 8.98 -3.64
N ALA A 15 3.86 9.24 -3.87
CA ALA A 15 2.84 9.19 -2.83
C ALA A 15 2.69 7.78 -2.25
N GLY A 16 2.69 6.75 -3.08
CA GLY A 16 2.59 5.37 -2.60
C GLY A 16 3.81 4.92 -1.79
N LEU A 17 5.03 5.32 -2.18
CA LEU A 17 6.23 5.06 -1.37
C LEU A 17 6.20 5.81 -0.03
N GLU A 18 5.73 7.06 -0.04
CA GLU A 18 5.57 7.86 1.17
C GLU A 18 4.50 7.29 2.12
N GLU A 19 3.41 6.77 1.57
CA GLU A 19 2.36 6.08 2.34
C GLU A 19 2.90 4.79 2.97
N LEU A 20 3.72 4.04 2.23
CA LEU A 20 4.32 2.79 2.70
C LEU A 20 5.41 3.04 3.76
N VAL A 21 6.27 4.04 3.55
CA VAL A 21 7.35 4.42 4.46
C VAL A 21 7.39 5.94 4.59
N PRO A 22 6.72 6.52 5.61
CA PRO A 22 6.72 7.96 5.82
C PRO A 22 8.13 8.53 5.95
N GLY A 23 8.38 9.63 5.26
CA GLY A 23 9.68 10.30 5.17
C GLY A 23 10.62 9.73 4.11
N VAL A 24 10.32 8.58 3.50
CA VAL A 24 11.25 7.98 2.52
C VAL A 24 11.41 8.85 1.28
N THR A 25 10.39 9.63 0.90
CA THR A 25 10.44 10.54 -0.23
C THR A 25 10.67 12.01 0.17
N GLU A 26 11.09 12.24 1.43
CA GLU A 26 11.37 13.59 1.93
C GLU A 26 12.48 14.26 1.12
N GLY A 27 12.17 15.43 0.56
CA GLY A 27 13.07 16.19 -0.31
C GLY A 27 13.26 15.61 -1.72
N ALA A 28 12.60 14.50 -2.07
CA ALA A 28 12.68 13.94 -3.41
C ALA A 28 12.05 14.88 -4.46
N GLN A 29 12.74 15.08 -5.57
CA GLN A 29 12.34 16.01 -6.64
C GLN A 29 11.84 15.25 -7.86
N LEU A 30 10.72 15.73 -8.41
CA LEU A 30 10.19 15.29 -9.70
C LEU A 30 10.73 16.21 -10.80
N LYS A 31 11.50 15.66 -11.74
CA LYS A 31 12.12 16.42 -12.84
C LYS A 31 12.29 15.57 -14.09
N GLY A 32 11.87 16.10 -15.23
CA GLY A 32 11.98 15.40 -16.52
C GLY A 32 11.08 14.18 -16.55
N ASN A 33 11.68 12.99 -16.48
CA ASN A 33 11.00 11.70 -16.38
C ASN A 33 11.45 10.92 -15.14
N SER A 34 11.95 11.61 -14.10
CA SER A 34 12.56 11.00 -12.92
C SER A 34 12.05 11.62 -11.62
N MET A 35 11.95 10.77 -10.61
CA MET A 35 11.92 11.11 -9.19
C MET A 35 13.31 10.83 -8.62
N ILE A 36 13.96 11.87 -8.08
CA ILE A 36 15.33 11.78 -7.57
C ILE A 36 15.30 12.11 -6.07
N SER A 37 15.74 11.17 -5.25
CA SER A 37 15.84 11.36 -3.81
C SER A 37 17.19 11.99 -3.43
N PRO A 38 17.21 12.90 -2.44
CA PRO A 38 18.46 13.44 -1.89
C PRO A 38 19.27 12.39 -1.12
N GLN A 39 18.67 11.23 -0.81
CA GLN A 39 19.32 10.08 -0.19
C GLN A 39 20.04 9.16 -1.19
N GLY A 40 20.13 9.55 -2.47
CA GLY A 40 21.00 8.90 -3.44
C GLY A 40 20.36 7.77 -4.26
N TRP A 41 19.03 7.61 -4.18
CA TRP A 41 18.28 6.70 -5.05
C TRP A 41 17.37 7.48 -6.02
N ALA A 42 16.93 6.85 -7.10
CA ALA A 42 16.01 7.44 -8.06
C ALA A 42 15.07 6.40 -8.69
N VAL A 43 13.93 6.88 -9.19
CA VAL A 43 13.01 6.09 -10.01
C VAL A 43 12.68 6.93 -11.24
N ALA A 44 12.67 6.34 -12.43
CA ALA A 44 12.33 7.04 -13.65
C ALA A 44 11.39 6.23 -14.53
N VAL A 45 10.60 6.92 -15.35
CA VAL A 45 9.80 6.31 -16.42
C VAL A 45 10.64 6.32 -17.69
N THR A 46 10.85 5.16 -18.29
CA THR A 46 11.57 5.04 -19.56
C THR A 46 10.60 5.18 -20.73
N PRO A 47 11.10 5.48 -21.95
CA PRO A 47 10.30 5.32 -23.16
C PRO A 47 9.64 3.92 -23.17
N PRO A 48 8.40 3.80 -23.66
CA PRO A 48 7.70 2.53 -23.67
C PRO A 48 8.48 1.54 -24.54
N HIS A 49 9.03 0.52 -23.91
CA HIS A 49 9.67 -0.61 -24.58
C HIS A 49 8.67 -1.76 -24.77
N HIS A 50 7.63 -1.81 -23.94
CA HIS A 50 6.64 -2.88 -23.94
C HIS A 50 5.21 -2.34 -23.91
N GLY A 51 4.29 -3.05 -24.56
CA GLY A 51 2.85 -2.82 -24.44
C GLY A 51 2.31 -1.58 -25.18
N GLY A 52 0.98 -1.40 -25.11
CA GLY A 52 0.27 -0.27 -25.71
C GLY A 52 0.28 0.97 -24.81
N GLY A 53 -0.48 2.00 -25.20
CA GLY A 53 -0.49 3.33 -24.56
C GLY A 53 -1.00 3.42 -23.12
N HIS A 54 -1.08 2.33 -22.36
CA HIS A 54 -1.45 2.26 -20.92
C HIS A 54 -0.35 1.66 -20.04
N HIS A 55 0.82 1.42 -20.63
CA HIS A 55 1.96 0.80 -19.98
C HIS A 55 2.94 1.86 -19.46
N TYR A 56 3.51 1.60 -18.29
CA TYR A 56 4.61 2.36 -17.71
C TYR A 56 5.78 1.41 -17.50
N ASP A 57 6.87 1.64 -18.23
CA ASP A 57 8.15 1.01 -17.99
C ASP A 57 8.93 1.90 -17.01
N LEU A 58 9.31 1.35 -15.86
CA LEU A 58 10.03 2.04 -14.80
C LEU A 58 11.43 1.45 -14.65
N VAL A 59 12.38 2.33 -14.37
CA VAL A 59 13.72 1.99 -13.91
C VAL A 59 13.89 2.48 -12.47
N ALA A 60 14.33 1.60 -11.58
CA ALA A 60 14.77 1.95 -10.23
C ALA A 60 16.29 1.96 -10.17
N LEU A 61 16.86 3.00 -9.59
CA LEU A 61 18.31 3.20 -9.41
C LEU A 61 18.58 3.35 -7.91
N PRO A 62 18.95 2.27 -7.19
CA PRO A 62 19.14 2.31 -5.74
C PRO A 62 20.32 3.17 -5.30
N ASP A 63 21.31 3.38 -6.17
CA ASP A 63 22.52 4.15 -5.84
C ASP A 63 23.04 4.92 -7.06
N VAL A 64 22.58 6.16 -7.23
CA VAL A 64 22.97 7.02 -8.37
C VAL A 64 24.42 7.53 -8.26
N SER A 65 25.09 7.30 -7.13
CA SER A 65 26.47 7.72 -6.91
C SER A 65 27.49 6.80 -7.58
N LEU A 66 27.11 5.55 -7.87
CA LEU A 66 27.94 4.56 -8.54
C LEU A 66 27.94 4.82 -10.05
N GLN A 67 28.92 5.59 -10.51
CA GLN A 67 29.12 5.94 -11.92
C GLN A 67 30.38 5.24 -12.46
N PRO A 68 30.43 4.87 -13.75
CA PRO A 68 29.40 5.07 -14.79
C PRO A 68 28.29 4.01 -14.80
N ASP A 69 28.50 2.87 -14.15
CA ASP A 69 27.61 1.70 -14.21
C ASP A 69 26.62 1.72 -13.02
N VAL A 70 25.65 2.63 -13.10
CA VAL A 70 24.63 2.78 -12.05
C VAL A 70 23.82 1.48 -11.93
N PRO A 71 23.79 0.84 -10.76
CA PRO A 71 22.98 -0.35 -10.57
C PRO A 71 21.51 0.02 -10.75
N CYS A 72 20.80 -0.72 -11.59
CA CYS A 72 19.38 -0.48 -11.81
C CYS A 72 18.63 -1.77 -12.12
N PHE A 73 17.32 -1.75 -11.87
CA PHE A 73 16.42 -2.81 -12.29
C PHE A 73 15.19 -2.22 -12.97
N MET A 74 14.66 -2.97 -13.93
CA MET A 74 13.51 -2.58 -14.74
C MET A 74 12.28 -3.34 -14.30
N ASP A 75 11.16 -2.64 -14.20
CA ASP A 75 9.83 -3.24 -14.05
C ASP A 75 8.85 -2.53 -14.97
N CYS A 76 7.74 -3.19 -15.25
CA CYS A 76 6.65 -2.58 -15.96
C CYS A 76 5.29 -2.85 -15.33
N VAL A 77 4.43 -1.83 -15.37
CA VAL A 77 3.07 -1.89 -14.86
C VAL A 77 2.08 -1.37 -15.88
N VAL A 78 0.87 -1.93 -15.83
CA VAL A 78 -0.24 -1.55 -16.69
C VAL A 78 -1.43 -1.22 -15.80
N SER A 79 -2.15 -0.17 -16.17
CA SER A 79 -3.45 0.12 -15.56
C SER A 79 -4.50 -0.82 -16.15
N MET A 80 -4.88 -1.87 -15.40
CA MET A 80 -5.91 -2.82 -15.82
C MET A 80 -7.33 -2.28 -15.63
N SER A 81 -7.52 -1.38 -14.66
CA SER A 81 -8.77 -0.68 -14.34
C SER A 81 -8.97 0.61 -15.14
N ALA A 82 -7.99 0.98 -15.98
CA ALA A 82 -7.84 2.31 -16.58
C ALA A 82 -7.63 3.46 -15.58
N ASP A 83 -7.40 3.17 -14.29
CA ASP A 83 -6.86 4.09 -13.30
C ASP A 83 -5.31 3.96 -13.19
N PRO A 84 -4.53 4.99 -13.55
CA PRO A 84 -3.09 5.03 -13.36
C PRO A 84 -2.62 4.84 -11.91
N GLN A 85 -3.45 5.17 -10.91
CA GLN A 85 -3.15 4.94 -9.51
C GLN A 85 -2.96 3.45 -9.20
N ASP A 86 -3.77 2.57 -9.80
CA ASP A 86 -3.66 1.13 -9.59
C ASP A 86 -2.34 0.57 -10.15
N ALA A 87 -1.87 1.12 -11.26
CA ALA A 87 -0.57 0.77 -11.82
C ALA A 87 0.58 1.22 -10.90
N ALA A 88 0.50 2.45 -10.35
CA ALA A 88 1.48 2.96 -9.40
C ALA A 88 1.49 2.12 -8.10
N ASN A 89 0.32 1.81 -7.54
CA ASN A 89 0.17 0.98 -6.35
C ASN A 89 0.75 -0.43 -6.56
N THR A 90 0.47 -1.03 -7.72
CA THR A 90 1.02 -2.35 -8.09
C THR A 90 2.55 -2.31 -8.13
N TRP A 91 3.15 -1.25 -8.67
CA TRP A 91 4.59 -1.09 -8.69
C TRP A 91 5.14 -0.97 -7.27
N VAL A 92 4.56 -0.08 -6.45
CA VAL A 92 4.96 0.15 -5.05
C VAL A 92 4.92 -1.14 -4.24
N GLN A 93 3.83 -1.91 -4.34
CA GLN A 93 3.64 -3.15 -3.59
C GLN A 93 4.49 -4.33 -4.08
N THR A 94 5.19 -4.21 -5.21
CA THR A 94 6.05 -5.27 -5.75
C THR A 94 7.50 -4.80 -5.92
N ALA A 95 7.80 -4.12 -7.02
CA ALA A 95 9.14 -3.60 -7.30
C ALA A 95 9.59 -2.55 -6.25
N GLY A 96 8.66 -1.70 -5.77
CA GLY A 96 8.95 -0.66 -4.79
C GLY A 96 9.37 -1.21 -3.43
N VAL A 97 8.68 -2.21 -2.89
CA VAL A 97 9.08 -2.87 -1.63
C VAL A 97 10.45 -3.54 -1.75
N CYS A 98 10.79 -4.11 -2.91
CA CYS A 98 12.13 -4.67 -3.15
C CYS A 98 13.21 -3.57 -3.21
N LEU A 99 12.91 -2.40 -3.78
CA LEU A 99 13.82 -1.24 -3.72
C LEU A 99 14.08 -0.82 -2.27
N LEU A 100 13.01 -0.67 -1.48
CA LEU A 100 13.12 -0.27 -0.08
C LEU A 100 13.90 -1.28 0.75
N GLU A 101 13.64 -2.57 0.54
CA GLU A 101 14.36 -3.64 1.23
C GLU A 101 15.84 -3.68 0.83
N LEU A 102 16.17 -3.46 -0.45
CA LEU A 102 17.57 -3.35 -0.87
C LEU A 102 18.31 -2.20 -0.18
N LEU A 103 17.61 -1.10 0.12
CA LEU A 103 18.14 0.07 0.79
C LEU A 103 18.23 -0.10 2.32
N ASP A 104 17.32 -0.85 2.96
CA ASP A 104 17.25 -1.04 4.42
C ASP A 104 17.92 -2.33 4.92
N ARG A 105 17.62 -3.47 4.28
CA ARG A 105 18.24 -4.80 4.41
C ARG A 105 17.94 -5.55 5.70
N ARG A 106 16.75 -5.35 6.27
CA ARG A 106 16.36 -5.90 7.57
C ARG A 106 15.18 -6.86 7.50
N GLY A 107 14.66 -7.12 6.31
CA GLY A 107 13.48 -7.95 6.07
C GLY A 107 12.19 -7.27 6.52
N HIS A 108 12.09 -5.95 6.37
CA HIS A 108 10.90 -5.18 6.79
C HIS A 108 9.85 -5.07 5.69
N PHE A 109 10.29 -5.03 4.43
CA PHE A 109 9.44 -4.71 3.29
C PHE A 109 9.31 -5.88 2.32
N ALA A 110 10.35 -6.71 2.22
CA ALA A 110 10.39 -7.89 1.36
C ALA A 110 11.11 -9.04 2.06
N ASP A 111 10.76 -10.26 1.68
CA ASP A 111 11.33 -11.47 2.28
C ASP A 111 12.73 -11.75 1.71
N HIS A 112 13.59 -12.31 2.55
CA HIS A 112 14.94 -12.73 2.18
C HIS A 112 15.02 -14.25 2.16
N ALA A 113 15.65 -14.79 1.12
CA ALA A 113 16.02 -16.21 1.07
C ALA A 113 17.48 -16.35 0.61
N GLY A 114 18.25 -17.15 1.34
CA GLY A 114 19.66 -17.40 1.03
C GLY A 114 19.85 -18.34 -0.17
N PRO A 115 21.09 -18.51 -0.64
CA PRO A 115 21.41 -19.32 -1.82
C PRO A 115 21.13 -20.83 -1.66
N GLU A 116 20.97 -21.31 -0.43
CA GLU A 116 20.68 -22.70 -0.08
C GLU A 116 19.27 -22.85 0.52
N ASP A 117 18.47 -21.80 0.51
CA ASP A 117 17.13 -21.79 1.10
C ASP A 117 16.16 -22.60 0.22
N GLU A 118 15.28 -23.37 0.86
CA GLU A 118 14.28 -24.20 0.17
C GLU A 118 13.27 -23.37 -0.64
N HIS A 119 13.08 -22.11 -0.27
CA HIS A 119 12.24 -21.13 -0.95
C HIS A 119 13.05 -20.08 -1.72
N GLY A 120 14.38 -20.22 -1.81
CA GLY A 120 15.30 -19.32 -2.51
C GLY A 120 15.58 -19.73 -3.96
N VAL A 121 16.47 -18.99 -4.62
CA VAL A 121 17.02 -19.36 -5.92
C VAL A 121 18.42 -19.94 -5.71
N PRO A 122 18.70 -21.19 -6.12
CA PRO A 122 19.99 -21.82 -5.88
C PRO A 122 21.19 -20.96 -6.32
N GLY A 123 22.10 -20.69 -5.39
CA GLY A 123 23.31 -19.89 -5.66
C GLY A 123 23.11 -18.37 -5.63
N TRP A 124 21.91 -17.87 -5.34
CA TRP A 124 21.59 -16.44 -5.30
C TRP A 124 20.95 -16.04 -3.98
N HIS A 125 21.24 -14.83 -3.51
CA HIS A 125 20.47 -14.22 -2.43
C HIS A 125 19.23 -13.57 -3.03
N LEU A 126 18.06 -13.93 -2.54
CA LEU A 126 16.77 -13.45 -3.03
C LEU A 126 16.21 -12.38 -2.09
N ILE A 127 15.71 -11.28 -2.66
CA ILE A 127 14.79 -10.35 -2.03
C ILE A 127 13.49 -10.40 -2.82
N THR A 128 12.38 -10.82 -2.21
CA THR A 128 11.12 -11.03 -2.92
C THR A 128 9.96 -10.28 -2.28
N SER A 129 9.16 -9.62 -3.12
CA SER A 129 7.90 -9.06 -2.67
C SER A 129 6.88 -10.17 -2.40
N GLY A 130 5.81 -9.80 -1.69
CA GLY A 130 4.58 -10.58 -1.74
C GLY A 130 3.96 -10.61 -3.14
N ALA A 131 3.01 -11.51 -3.35
CA ALA A 131 2.22 -11.57 -4.58
C ALA A 131 1.02 -10.62 -4.52
N VAL A 132 0.78 -9.86 -5.58
CA VAL A 132 -0.35 -8.93 -5.75
C VAL A 132 -1.31 -9.48 -6.80
N GLY A 133 -2.57 -9.70 -6.41
CA GLY A 133 -3.66 -10.11 -7.28
C GLY A 133 -4.44 -8.92 -7.84
N LEU A 134 -4.68 -8.94 -9.14
CA LEU A 134 -5.32 -7.93 -9.96
C LEU A 134 -6.48 -8.59 -10.69
N GLY A 135 -7.65 -8.52 -10.05
CA GLY A 135 -8.92 -9.06 -10.51
C GLY A 135 -10.02 -8.51 -9.61
N HIS A 136 -11.26 -8.50 -10.10
CA HIS A 136 -12.38 -8.02 -9.28
C HIS A 136 -12.75 -9.02 -8.18
N ASP A 137 -12.55 -10.32 -8.45
CA ASP A 137 -12.82 -11.41 -7.51
C ASP A 137 -11.67 -11.56 -6.52
N VAL A 138 -11.93 -11.13 -5.28
CA VAL A 138 -10.94 -11.11 -4.20
C VAL A 138 -10.57 -12.53 -3.77
N ASP A 139 -11.49 -13.47 -3.79
CA ASP A 139 -11.20 -14.85 -3.37
C ASP A 139 -10.40 -15.57 -4.45
N GLU A 140 -10.71 -15.30 -5.72
CA GLU A 140 -9.92 -15.79 -6.84
C GLU A 140 -8.50 -15.19 -6.86
N ASN A 141 -8.37 -13.89 -6.57
CA ASN A 141 -7.07 -13.25 -6.39
C ASN A 141 -6.24 -13.96 -5.32
N ARG A 142 -6.84 -14.18 -4.13
CA ARG A 142 -6.18 -14.88 -3.02
C ARG A 142 -5.79 -16.31 -3.39
N ARG A 143 -6.69 -17.03 -4.09
CA ARG A 143 -6.44 -18.40 -4.54
C ARG A 143 -5.25 -18.47 -5.48
N LEU A 144 -5.17 -17.57 -6.46
CA LEU A 144 -4.05 -17.54 -7.40
C LEU A 144 -2.76 -16.98 -6.78
N GLN A 145 -2.83 -16.02 -5.85
CA GLN A 145 -1.69 -15.59 -5.04
C GLN A 145 -1.12 -16.75 -4.24
N GLY A 146 -1.97 -17.48 -3.51
CA GLY A 146 -1.57 -18.67 -2.76
C GLY A 146 -0.94 -19.72 -3.64
N ALA A 147 -1.60 -20.09 -4.75
CA ALA A 147 -1.07 -21.07 -5.69
C ALA A 147 0.28 -20.67 -6.28
N LEU A 148 0.49 -19.39 -6.57
CA LEU A 148 1.74 -18.88 -7.11
C LEU A 148 2.88 -18.91 -6.07
N LEU A 149 2.59 -18.54 -4.82
CA LEU A 149 3.55 -18.55 -3.71
C LEU A 149 3.90 -19.99 -3.29
N GLU A 150 2.90 -20.84 -3.08
CA GLU A 150 3.07 -22.26 -2.72
C GLU A 150 3.83 -23.06 -3.79
N ALA A 151 3.69 -22.68 -5.05
CA ALA A 151 4.41 -23.32 -6.14
C ALA A 151 5.92 -23.11 -6.10
N ASN A 152 6.43 -22.16 -5.30
CA ASN A 152 7.85 -21.84 -5.20
C ASN A 152 8.47 -21.63 -6.60
N VAL A 153 7.82 -20.78 -7.40
CA VAL A 153 8.05 -20.68 -8.86
C VAL A 153 9.51 -20.42 -9.18
N LEU A 154 10.13 -19.41 -8.56
CA LEU A 154 11.50 -19.02 -8.88
C LEU A 154 12.51 -20.14 -8.59
N HIS A 155 12.37 -20.83 -7.46
CA HIS A 155 13.20 -21.98 -7.14
C HIS A 155 13.08 -23.07 -8.21
N ARG A 156 11.84 -23.45 -8.55
CA ARG A 156 11.58 -24.56 -9.47
C ARG A 156 11.98 -24.30 -10.91
N ILE A 157 12.05 -23.02 -11.32
CA ILE A 157 12.46 -22.64 -12.67
C ILE A 157 13.88 -22.06 -12.73
N ALA A 158 14.64 -22.04 -11.63
CA ALA A 158 15.95 -21.40 -11.54
C ALA A 158 16.92 -21.80 -12.66
N ASP A 159 16.97 -23.09 -12.99
CA ASP A 159 17.83 -23.64 -14.05
C ASP A 159 17.53 -23.08 -15.44
N SER A 160 16.36 -22.46 -15.63
CA SER A 160 15.92 -21.93 -16.92
C SER A 160 16.35 -20.49 -17.20
N PHE A 161 16.86 -19.75 -16.19
CA PHE A 161 17.23 -18.33 -16.36
C PHE A 161 18.47 -17.88 -15.59
N THR A 162 18.94 -18.62 -14.59
CA THR A 162 20.06 -18.17 -13.75
C THR A 162 21.38 -18.03 -14.50
N ALA A 163 21.56 -18.77 -15.60
CA ALA A 163 22.72 -18.63 -16.49
C ALA A 163 22.76 -17.30 -17.26
N ASP A 164 21.61 -16.62 -17.39
CA ASP A 164 21.44 -15.38 -18.16
C ASP A 164 21.45 -14.13 -17.25
N LEU A 165 21.84 -14.28 -15.98
CA LEU A 165 21.94 -13.20 -15.01
C LEU A 165 23.30 -12.49 -15.11
N GLU A 166 23.32 -11.35 -15.79
CA GLU A 166 24.56 -10.66 -16.16
C GLU A 166 24.98 -9.54 -15.20
N SER A 167 24.03 -8.98 -14.42
CA SER A 167 24.33 -7.84 -13.55
C SER A 167 25.19 -8.25 -12.35
N PRO A 168 26.32 -7.55 -12.10
CA PRO A 168 27.19 -7.83 -10.95
C PRO A 168 26.63 -7.31 -9.62
N PHE A 169 25.55 -6.52 -9.64
CA PHE A 169 24.95 -5.94 -8.43
C PHE A 169 23.70 -6.72 -8.01
N PHE A 170 22.74 -6.84 -8.91
CA PHE A 170 21.50 -7.58 -8.74
C PHE A 170 20.78 -7.69 -10.07
N ASN A 171 19.91 -8.69 -10.20
CA ASN A 171 19.05 -8.88 -11.37
C ASN A 171 17.59 -8.84 -10.93
N GLY A 172 16.76 -8.11 -11.67
CA GLY A 172 15.34 -8.00 -11.41
C GLY A 172 14.55 -9.09 -12.11
N VAL A 173 13.69 -9.80 -11.39
CA VAL A 173 12.84 -10.85 -11.93
C VAL A 173 11.38 -10.55 -11.62
N LYS A 174 10.58 -10.33 -12.66
CA LYS A 174 9.12 -10.20 -12.54
C LYS A 174 8.48 -11.52 -12.88
N VAL A 175 7.58 -11.97 -12.02
CA VAL A 175 6.70 -13.11 -12.29
C VAL A 175 5.29 -12.59 -12.47
N PHE A 176 4.65 -12.96 -13.57
CA PHE A 176 3.27 -12.61 -13.89
C PHE A 176 2.51 -13.87 -14.29
N TYR A 177 1.34 -14.07 -13.70
CA TYR A 177 0.52 -15.26 -13.89
C TYR A 177 -0.96 -14.92 -13.90
N GLY A 178 -1.70 -15.38 -14.90
CA GLY A 178 -3.15 -15.29 -14.96
C GLY A 178 -3.67 -14.61 -16.22
N GLY A 179 -4.94 -14.24 -16.23
CA GLY A 179 -5.65 -13.72 -17.39
C GLY A 179 -7.14 -14.02 -17.30
N THR A 180 -7.81 -14.09 -18.44
CA THR A 180 -9.19 -14.63 -18.50
C THR A 180 -9.16 -16.16 -18.59
N PRO A 181 -10.22 -16.86 -18.13
CA PRO A 181 -10.32 -18.31 -18.32
C PRO A 181 -10.10 -18.71 -19.78
N GLY A 182 -9.24 -19.70 -20.04
CA GLY A 182 -8.87 -20.15 -21.38
C GLY A 182 -7.93 -19.22 -22.17
N ALA A 183 -7.52 -18.08 -21.61
CA ALA A 183 -6.50 -17.19 -22.17
C ALA A 183 -5.57 -16.65 -21.06
N MET A 184 -5.08 -17.57 -20.23
CA MET A 184 -4.10 -17.26 -19.19
C MET A 184 -2.69 -17.07 -19.78
N GLN A 185 -1.89 -16.28 -19.09
CA GLN A 185 -0.49 -16.04 -19.41
C GLN A 185 0.37 -16.40 -18.20
N ALA A 186 1.44 -17.15 -18.43
CA ALA A 186 2.56 -17.27 -17.51
C ALA A 186 3.76 -16.56 -18.15
N GLU A 187 4.28 -15.54 -17.47
CA GLU A 187 5.35 -14.71 -17.96
C GLU A 187 6.37 -14.46 -16.88
N VAL A 188 7.62 -14.76 -17.20
CA VAL A 188 8.77 -14.39 -16.40
C VAL A 188 9.56 -13.38 -17.21
N ARG A 189 9.88 -12.25 -16.57
CA ARG A 189 10.82 -11.28 -17.13
C ARG A 189 12.07 -11.22 -16.29
N VAL A 190 13.21 -11.11 -16.96
CA VAL A 190 14.52 -10.89 -16.35
C VAL A 190 15.04 -9.56 -16.85
N ASN A 191 15.38 -8.67 -15.93
CA ASN A 191 15.87 -7.32 -16.19
C ASN A 191 14.98 -6.51 -17.17
N GLY A 192 13.66 -6.70 -17.05
CA GLY A 192 12.64 -6.00 -17.86
C GLY A 192 12.25 -6.72 -19.15
N GLU A 193 13.04 -7.69 -19.62
CA GLU A 193 12.81 -8.42 -20.86
C GLU A 193 12.10 -9.75 -20.61
N ARG A 194 11.18 -10.12 -21.51
CA ARG A 194 10.49 -11.42 -21.43
C ARG A 194 11.49 -12.55 -21.65
N HIS A 195 11.57 -13.47 -20.69
CA HIS A 195 12.46 -14.61 -20.74
C HIS A 195 11.68 -15.86 -21.18
N GLU A 196 11.86 -16.27 -22.44
CA GLU A 196 11.03 -17.33 -23.02
C GLU A 196 11.22 -18.69 -22.35
N ALA A 197 12.46 -19.09 -22.04
CA ALA A 197 12.73 -20.37 -21.38
C ALA A 197 12.08 -20.46 -20.00
N ALA A 198 12.25 -19.43 -19.15
CA ALA A 198 11.60 -19.33 -17.86
C ALA A 198 10.07 -19.23 -17.93
N SER A 199 9.52 -18.49 -18.89
CA SER A 199 8.07 -18.40 -19.10
C SER A 199 7.49 -19.76 -19.51
N ALA A 200 8.18 -20.51 -20.36
CA ALA A 200 7.81 -21.88 -20.73
C ALA A 200 7.93 -22.85 -19.54
N ALA A 201 9.00 -22.75 -18.75
CA ALA A 201 9.18 -23.56 -17.54
C ALA A 201 8.08 -23.29 -16.51
N MET A 202 7.72 -22.02 -16.30
CA MET A 202 6.62 -21.62 -15.44
C MET A 202 5.28 -22.18 -15.93
N THR A 203 5.02 -22.12 -17.24
CA THR A 203 3.83 -22.71 -17.85
C THR A 203 3.75 -24.22 -17.57
N ALA A 204 4.89 -24.92 -17.66
CA ALA A 204 4.98 -26.36 -17.41
C ALA A 204 4.72 -26.76 -15.94
N LEU A 205 4.70 -25.81 -15.00
CA LEU A 205 4.31 -26.09 -13.61
C LEU A 205 2.84 -26.46 -13.46
N GLY A 206 1.99 -26.16 -14.45
CA GLY A 206 0.58 -26.55 -14.46
C GLY A 206 -0.22 -25.93 -13.31
N LEU A 207 0.09 -24.68 -12.96
CA LEU A 207 -0.63 -23.94 -11.93
C LEU A 207 -2.12 -23.80 -12.28
N PRO A 208 -3.00 -23.62 -11.29
CA PRO A 208 -4.44 -23.56 -11.52
C PRO A 208 -4.85 -22.40 -12.43
N GLU A 209 -5.71 -22.66 -13.42
CA GLU A 209 -6.25 -21.58 -14.24
C GLU A 209 -7.17 -20.65 -13.44
N PRO A 210 -7.25 -19.36 -13.82
CA PRO A 210 -8.27 -18.46 -13.32
C PRO A 210 -9.70 -18.88 -13.74
N THR A 211 -10.68 -18.68 -12.85
CA THR A 211 -12.13 -18.90 -13.07
C THR A 211 -12.86 -17.62 -13.46
N ALA A 212 -12.29 -16.46 -13.14
CA ALA A 212 -12.68 -15.12 -13.59
C ALA A 212 -11.43 -14.36 -14.06
N PHE A 213 -11.55 -13.15 -14.60
CA PHE A 213 -10.33 -12.38 -14.91
C PHE A 213 -9.56 -12.09 -13.62
N THR A 214 -8.39 -12.71 -13.50
CA THR A 214 -7.47 -12.54 -12.39
C THR A 214 -6.06 -12.71 -12.92
N THR A 215 -5.21 -11.75 -12.59
CA THR A 215 -3.76 -11.84 -12.79
C THR A 215 -3.07 -11.65 -11.45
N VAL A 216 -1.91 -12.24 -11.29
CA VAL A 216 -1.11 -12.17 -10.07
C VAL A 216 0.32 -11.89 -10.48
N ARG A 217 1.00 -11.05 -9.72
CA ARG A 217 2.42 -10.83 -9.92
C ARG A 217 3.17 -10.62 -8.62
N PHE A 218 4.45 -10.92 -8.65
CA PHE A 218 5.41 -10.46 -7.65
C PHE A 218 6.70 -10.04 -8.36
N TYR A 219 7.58 -9.39 -7.63
CA TYR A 219 8.88 -8.98 -8.12
C TYR A 219 9.96 -9.50 -7.17
N ALA A 220 11.11 -9.86 -7.71
CA ALA A 220 12.25 -10.30 -6.95
C ALA A 220 13.55 -9.66 -7.44
N LEU A 221 14.50 -9.49 -6.53
CA LEU A 221 15.88 -9.14 -6.82
C LEU A 221 16.76 -10.33 -6.46
N LEU A 222 17.60 -10.76 -7.41
CA LEU A 222 18.61 -11.78 -7.19
C LEU A 222 19.98 -11.12 -7.10
N LEU A 223 20.60 -11.19 -5.93
CA LEU A 223 21.91 -10.62 -5.65
C LEU A 223 22.97 -11.73 -5.71
N PRO A 224 24.12 -11.48 -6.36
CA PRO A 224 25.21 -12.44 -6.36
C PRO A 224 25.80 -12.56 -4.94
N VAL A 225 26.13 -13.78 -4.56
CA VAL A 225 26.85 -14.09 -3.32
C VAL A 225 28.30 -14.41 -3.68
N PRO A 226 29.29 -13.59 -3.28
CA PRO A 226 30.69 -13.85 -3.59
C PRO A 226 31.16 -15.22 -3.05
N ALA A 227 32.08 -15.85 -3.77
CA ALA A 227 32.57 -17.18 -3.41
C ALA A 227 33.22 -17.17 -2.01
N GLY A 228 32.67 -17.96 -1.08
CA GLY A 228 33.15 -18.06 0.30
C GLY A 228 32.52 -17.06 1.26
N GLU A 229 31.63 -16.19 0.78
CA GLU A 229 30.85 -15.27 1.61
C GLU A 229 29.46 -15.85 1.92
N ARG A 230 28.84 -15.37 3.00
CA ARG A 230 27.47 -15.74 3.41
C ARG A 230 26.44 -14.65 3.10
N GLU A 231 26.91 -13.45 2.77
CA GLU A 231 26.06 -12.29 2.52
C GLU A 231 26.25 -11.83 1.07
N PRO A 232 25.20 -11.30 0.42
CA PRO A 232 25.31 -10.74 -0.91
C PRO A 232 26.01 -9.38 -0.92
N SER A 233 26.51 -9.00 -2.09
CA SER A 233 27.00 -7.65 -2.33
C SER A 233 25.84 -6.66 -2.51
N PHE A 234 25.63 -5.79 -1.53
CA PHE A 234 24.65 -4.71 -1.61
C PHE A 234 25.25 -3.41 -2.18
N PRO A 235 24.43 -2.52 -2.77
CA PRO A 235 24.84 -1.15 -3.11
C PRO A 235 25.39 -0.38 -1.89
N THR A 236 26.08 0.75 -2.10
CA THR A 236 26.64 1.52 -0.97
C THR A 236 25.56 2.37 -0.31
N ALA A 237 24.62 2.89 -1.10
CA ALA A 237 23.43 3.57 -0.61
C ALA A 237 22.68 2.70 0.41
N ARG A 238 22.42 3.30 1.57
CA ARG A 238 21.69 2.68 2.67
C ARG A 238 20.73 3.71 3.25
N LEU A 239 19.51 3.27 3.47
CA LEU A 239 18.57 3.99 4.31
C LEU A 239 18.50 3.26 5.64
N ASP A 240 18.53 4.00 6.74
CA ASP A 240 18.21 3.45 8.06
C ASP A 240 16.70 3.61 8.24
N LEU A 241 15.93 2.70 7.65
CA LEU A 241 14.48 2.71 7.76
C LEU A 241 14.14 1.89 9.01
N ALA A 242 13.82 2.58 10.11
CA ALA A 242 13.21 1.89 11.24
C ALA A 242 11.87 1.29 10.76
N PRO A 243 11.57 0.02 11.06
CA PRO A 243 10.23 -0.49 10.81
C PRO A 243 9.26 0.29 11.70
N ALA A 244 8.04 0.52 11.24
CA ALA A 244 6.94 0.70 12.17
C ALA A 244 6.85 -0.60 12.98
N SER A 245 7.36 -0.59 14.22
CA SER A 245 7.78 -1.80 14.93
C SER A 245 6.65 -2.80 15.18
N ALA A 246 6.80 -4.01 14.64
CA ALA A 246 6.46 -5.24 15.32
C ALA A 246 7.72 -5.75 16.04
N SER A 247 7.81 -5.58 17.36
CA SER A 247 8.57 -6.48 18.26
C SER A 247 8.43 -6.07 19.74
N GLY A 248 7.72 -6.89 20.52
CA GLY A 248 8.20 -7.44 21.79
C GLY A 248 8.45 -8.93 21.55
N GLN A 249 9.40 -9.66 22.14
CA GLN A 249 10.07 -9.55 23.44
C GLN A 249 11.53 -10.04 23.32
N SER A 250 12.47 -9.29 23.89
CA SER A 250 13.37 -9.66 25.00
C SER A 250 14.64 -10.44 24.62
N ASP A 251 15.77 -9.76 24.72
CA ASP A 251 16.78 -10.19 25.68
C ASP A 251 17.48 -8.98 26.31
N ALA A 252 17.77 -9.15 27.60
CA ALA A 252 18.11 -8.11 28.56
C ALA A 252 19.56 -7.63 28.46
N ASN A 253 19.77 -6.42 28.99
CA ASN A 253 21.05 -5.83 29.44
C ASN A 253 22.01 -5.33 28.36
N SER A 254 21.80 -4.10 27.91
CA SER A 254 22.64 -2.97 28.36
C SER A 254 22.37 -1.72 27.51
N HIS A 255 21.50 -0.84 27.99
CA HIS A 255 21.70 0.58 27.70
C HIS A 255 21.77 1.29 29.04
N GLY A 256 22.99 1.69 29.38
CA GLY A 256 23.26 2.57 30.50
C GLY A 256 22.48 3.87 30.34
N THR A 257 22.07 4.36 31.49
CA THR A 257 21.59 5.72 31.77
C THR A 257 22.33 6.77 30.93
N ASP A 258 21.54 7.66 30.31
CA ASP A 258 21.90 8.79 29.44
C ASP A 258 21.82 8.50 27.93
N CYS A 259 20.59 8.48 27.39
CA CYS A 259 20.36 8.88 26.00
C CYS A 259 19.32 10.01 25.99
N ASP A 260 19.77 11.16 25.47
CA ASP A 260 19.13 12.48 25.56
C ASP A 260 18.67 12.91 24.15
N CYS A 261 17.88 12.07 23.46
CA CYS A 261 17.38 12.39 22.12
C CYS A 261 15.92 12.87 22.14
N ALA A 262 15.73 14.11 21.70
CA ALA A 262 14.44 14.79 21.60
C ALA A 262 13.65 14.38 20.34
N CYS A 263 13.37 13.08 20.16
CA CYS A 263 12.60 12.59 19.01
C CYS A 263 11.08 12.71 19.18
N GLY A 264 10.60 13.56 20.10
CA GLY A 264 9.17 13.84 20.40
C GLY A 264 8.34 14.40 19.23
N ARG A 265 8.37 13.74 18.06
CA ARG A 265 7.57 14.08 16.89
C ARG A 265 6.23 13.36 16.99
N ARG A 266 5.21 14.18 17.18
CA ARG A 266 3.79 13.88 17.26
C ARG A 266 3.33 13.29 15.91
N LEU A 267 2.75 12.08 15.91
CA LEU A 267 2.05 11.52 14.75
C LEU A 267 0.95 12.48 14.28
N ASP A 268 0.85 12.69 12.97
CA ASP A 268 -0.24 13.43 12.35
C ASP A 268 -1.55 12.64 12.57
N PRO A 269 -2.50 13.20 13.33
CA PRO A 269 -3.73 12.50 13.65
C PRO A 269 -4.69 12.29 12.47
N GLU A 270 -4.38 12.85 11.30
CA GLU A 270 -5.23 12.80 10.10
C GLU A 270 -4.77 11.79 9.03
N HIS A 271 -3.71 10.99 9.27
CA HIS A 271 -3.11 10.05 8.30
C HIS A 271 -3.40 8.55 8.59
N PRO A 272 -3.33 7.65 7.59
CA PRO A 272 -4.43 6.83 7.08
C PRO A 272 -4.62 5.45 7.76
N ALA A 273 -3.95 5.18 8.89
CA ALA A 273 -3.99 3.86 9.55
C ALA A 273 -5.38 3.44 10.08
N PHE A 274 -6.38 4.34 10.01
CA PHE A 274 -7.73 4.15 10.54
C PHE A 274 -8.82 4.24 9.46
N ALA A 275 -8.47 3.99 8.20
CA ALA A 275 -9.42 4.03 7.08
C ALA A 275 -10.08 2.68 6.80
N LEU A 276 -11.41 2.63 6.89
CA LEU A 276 -12.18 1.44 6.50
C LEU A 276 -12.50 1.44 5.01
N ALA A 277 -12.24 0.31 4.35
CA ALA A 277 -12.30 0.18 2.90
C ALA A 277 -13.73 0.27 2.33
N LEU A 278 -14.72 -0.29 3.03
CA LEU A 278 -16.12 -0.35 2.56
C LEU A 278 -17.12 -0.19 3.73
N PRO A 279 -18.36 0.27 3.47
CA PRO A 279 -19.47 0.14 4.40
C PRO A 279 -19.80 -1.35 4.67
N HIS A 280 -20.16 -1.74 5.90
CA HIS A 280 -20.55 -3.11 6.27
C HIS A 280 -21.60 -3.71 5.32
N PRO A 281 -22.72 -3.03 5.00
CA PRO A 281 -23.73 -3.58 4.10
C PRO A 281 -23.18 -3.92 2.71
N VAL A 282 -22.20 -3.16 2.23
CA VAL A 282 -21.54 -3.39 0.94
C VAL A 282 -20.46 -4.47 1.07
N ALA A 283 -19.74 -4.51 2.19
CA ALA A 283 -18.72 -5.50 2.51
C ALA A 283 -19.30 -6.92 2.67
N GLU A 284 -20.53 -7.03 3.19
CA GLU A 284 -21.27 -8.29 3.36
C GLU A 284 -21.85 -8.86 2.06
N LEU A 285 -22.03 -8.03 1.03
CA LEU A 285 -22.44 -8.54 -0.27
C LEU A 285 -21.35 -9.42 -0.86
N SER A 286 -21.79 -10.51 -1.50
CA SER A 286 -20.95 -11.21 -2.46
C SER A 286 -20.52 -10.24 -3.55
N GLU A 287 -19.38 -10.51 -4.17
CA GLU A 287 -18.80 -9.61 -5.14
C GLU A 287 -19.67 -9.47 -6.42
N GLU A 288 -20.42 -10.51 -6.79
CA GLU A 288 -21.43 -10.45 -7.87
C GLU A 288 -22.59 -9.52 -7.50
N GLU A 289 -23.09 -9.61 -6.27
CA GLU A 289 -24.14 -8.71 -5.80
C GLU A 289 -23.64 -7.29 -5.65
N ARG A 290 -22.38 -7.10 -5.24
CA ARG A 290 -21.74 -5.79 -5.15
C ARG A 290 -21.60 -5.15 -6.53
N ARG A 291 -21.15 -5.89 -7.54
CA ARG A 291 -21.06 -5.39 -8.94
C ARG A 291 -22.42 -5.05 -9.52
N ARG A 292 -23.45 -5.84 -9.22
CA ARG A 292 -24.81 -5.58 -9.69
C ARG A 292 -25.43 -4.36 -9.00
N ARG A 293 -25.19 -4.21 -7.70
CA ARG A 293 -25.89 -3.23 -6.87
C ARG A 293 -25.13 -1.91 -6.75
N VAL A 294 -23.80 -1.89 -6.72
CA VAL A 294 -23.03 -0.63 -6.62
C VAL A 294 -23.08 0.11 -7.96
N THR A 295 -23.83 1.22 -7.99
CA THR A 295 -24.01 2.06 -9.18
C THR A 295 -23.01 3.21 -9.24
N THR A 296 -22.41 3.60 -8.11
CA THR A 296 -21.40 4.67 -8.04
C THR A 296 -20.40 4.36 -6.95
N ASN A 297 -19.11 4.55 -7.23
CA ASN A 297 -18.04 4.54 -6.24
C ASN A 297 -16.97 5.55 -6.66
N THR A 298 -16.79 6.61 -5.88
CA THR A 298 -15.81 7.68 -6.16
C THR A 298 -14.64 7.71 -5.18
N GLY A 299 -14.62 6.80 -4.19
CA GLY A 299 -13.72 6.86 -3.04
C GLY A 299 -14.40 7.42 -1.79
N PRO A 300 -14.90 8.68 -1.78
CA PRO A 300 -15.65 9.21 -0.65
C PRO A 300 -17.16 8.96 -0.73
N VAL A 301 -17.71 8.56 -1.87
CA VAL A 301 -19.14 8.25 -2.03
C VAL A 301 -19.33 6.87 -2.67
N ILE A 302 -20.22 6.07 -2.10
CA ILE A 302 -20.71 4.82 -2.70
C ILE A 302 -22.24 4.88 -2.79
N VAL A 303 -22.81 4.57 -3.94
CA VAL A 303 -24.26 4.38 -4.12
C VAL A 303 -24.49 2.94 -4.51
N ALA A 304 -25.37 2.25 -3.78
CA ALA A 304 -25.73 0.87 -4.04
C ALA A 304 -27.24 0.66 -4.09
N GLU A 305 -27.74 0.22 -5.24
CA GLU A 305 -29.13 -0.13 -5.50
C GLU A 305 -29.64 -1.18 -4.50
N GLY A 306 -30.72 -0.85 -3.80
CA GLY A 306 -31.31 -1.70 -2.76
C GLY A 306 -30.52 -1.79 -1.46
N LEU A 307 -29.39 -1.07 -1.32
CA LEU A 307 -28.58 -1.02 -0.09
C LEU A 307 -28.48 0.37 0.52
N GLY A 308 -28.48 1.42 -0.31
CA GLY A 308 -28.48 2.80 0.14
C GLY A 308 -27.29 3.60 -0.40
N ASN A 309 -27.11 4.78 0.17
CA ASN A 309 -26.09 5.74 -0.23
C ASN A 309 -25.13 5.94 0.93
N PHE A 310 -23.83 5.89 0.68
CA PHE A 310 -22.80 5.89 1.71
C PHE A 310 -21.80 7.00 1.45
N LEU A 311 -21.47 7.74 2.50
CA LEU A 311 -20.47 8.80 2.51
C LEU A 311 -19.34 8.42 3.46
N LYS A 312 -18.09 8.52 2.99
CA LYS A 312 -16.89 8.37 3.81
C LYS A 312 -16.65 9.67 4.58
N VAL A 313 -16.60 9.56 5.90
CA VAL A 313 -16.51 10.70 6.83
C VAL A 313 -15.42 10.48 7.87
N ARG A 314 -15.02 11.57 8.51
CA ARG A 314 -14.08 11.62 9.63
C ARG A 314 -14.81 11.40 10.94
N LEU A 315 -14.31 10.50 11.77
CA LEU A 315 -14.77 10.29 13.14
C LEU A 315 -13.60 10.63 14.09
N PRO A 316 -13.62 11.82 14.72
CA PRO A 316 -12.57 12.23 15.63
C PRO A 316 -12.77 11.60 17.02
N VAL A 317 -11.69 11.02 17.57
CA VAL A 317 -11.64 10.42 18.90
C VAL A 317 -10.59 11.13 19.72
N ARG A 318 -11.00 11.79 20.80
CA ARG A 318 -10.08 12.46 21.71
C ARG A 318 -9.42 11.44 22.63
N LEU A 319 -8.10 11.49 22.73
CA LEU A 319 -7.32 10.66 23.62
C LEU A 319 -7.05 11.39 24.94
N ASP A 320 -6.85 10.63 26.02
CA ASP A 320 -6.47 11.17 27.32
C ASP A 320 -5.08 11.84 27.31
N ASP A 321 -4.33 11.68 26.21
CA ASP A 321 -3.04 12.34 25.96
C ASP A 321 -3.10 13.66 25.20
N GLY A 322 -4.31 14.15 24.94
CA GLY A 322 -4.53 15.43 24.27
C GLY A 322 -4.30 15.36 22.75
N ARG A 323 -4.08 14.18 22.18
CA ARG A 323 -4.22 13.93 20.73
C ARG A 323 -5.68 13.63 20.38
N THR A 324 -6.02 13.79 19.10
CA THR A 324 -7.32 13.40 18.54
C THR A 324 -7.05 12.48 17.38
N VAL A 325 -7.44 11.21 17.40
CA VAL A 325 -7.26 10.30 16.25
C VAL A 325 -8.48 10.39 15.34
N VAL A 326 -8.28 10.40 14.02
CA VAL A 326 -9.38 10.43 13.05
C VAL A 326 -9.56 9.08 12.37
N HIS A 327 -10.69 8.42 12.62
CA HIS A 327 -11.10 7.24 11.85
C HIS A 327 -11.85 7.66 10.59
N PHE A 328 -11.56 7.03 9.45
CA PHE A 328 -12.40 7.19 8.26
C PHE A 328 -13.44 6.08 8.20
N VAL A 329 -14.70 6.46 8.42
CA VAL A 329 -15.86 5.57 8.56
C VAL A 329 -16.90 5.88 7.50
N TRP A 330 -17.79 4.94 7.22
CA TRP A 330 -18.89 5.10 6.27
C TRP A 330 -20.19 5.39 7.00
N VAL A 331 -20.99 6.30 6.43
CA VAL A 331 -22.30 6.67 6.94
C VAL A 331 -23.33 6.50 5.83
N SER A 332 -24.41 5.77 6.11
CA SER A 332 -25.57 5.67 5.24
C SER A 332 -26.40 6.95 5.32
N LEU A 333 -26.72 7.52 4.16
CA LEU A 333 -27.51 8.73 3.99
C LEU A 333 -28.82 8.41 3.27
N PRO A 334 -29.96 9.01 3.70
CA PRO A 334 -31.18 9.01 2.92
C PRO A 334 -30.94 9.61 1.52
N ALA A 335 -31.69 9.15 0.51
CA ALA A 335 -31.54 9.62 -0.87
C ALA A 335 -31.63 11.15 -1.00
N ALA A 336 -32.63 11.75 -0.35
CA ALA A 336 -32.78 13.21 -0.32
C ALA A 336 -31.58 13.95 0.28
N VAL A 337 -30.87 13.32 1.23
CA VAL A 337 -29.70 13.93 1.90
C VAL A 337 -28.46 13.83 1.01
N ILE A 338 -28.23 12.71 0.34
CA ILE A 338 -27.08 12.60 -0.57
C ILE A 338 -27.25 13.44 -1.84
N GLU A 339 -28.49 13.59 -2.31
CA GLU A 339 -28.81 14.49 -3.43
C GLU A 339 -28.56 15.96 -3.05
N ASP A 340 -29.01 16.41 -1.87
CA ASP A 340 -28.71 17.75 -1.36
C ASP A 340 -27.19 17.94 -1.15
N PHE A 341 -26.50 16.93 -0.59
CA PHE A 341 -25.04 16.93 -0.46
C PHE A 341 -24.35 17.14 -1.82
N ALA A 342 -24.69 16.36 -2.85
CA ALA A 342 -24.09 16.48 -4.17
C ALA A 342 -24.36 17.86 -4.80
N GLN A 343 -25.59 18.36 -4.68
CA GLN A 343 -25.94 19.71 -5.16
C GLN A 343 -25.16 20.81 -4.44
N ARG A 344 -24.87 20.63 -3.15
CA ARG A 344 -24.10 21.59 -2.36
C ARG A 344 -22.60 21.55 -2.66
N VAL A 345 -22.04 20.36 -2.90
CA VAL A 345 -20.68 20.21 -3.42
C VAL A 345 -20.52 20.96 -4.74
N HIS A 346 -21.48 20.80 -5.67
CA HIS A 346 -21.46 21.54 -6.94
C HIS A 346 -21.59 23.06 -6.81
N ARG A 347 -22.20 23.54 -5.72
CA ARG A 347 -22.40 24.97 -5.43
C ARG A 347 -21.34 25.56 -4.50
N ASP A 348 -20.41 24.74 -4.03
CA ASP A 348 -19.37 25.10 -3.04
C ASP A 348 -19.95 25.73 -1.76
N ASP A 349 -21.11 25.23 -1.30
CA ASP A 349 -21.84 25.74 -0.11
C ASP A 349 -22.05 24.66 0.96
N LEU A 350 -21.17 23.65 0.98
CA LEU A 350 -21.23 22.54 1.93
C LEU A 350 -20.68 22.93 3.31
N ALA A 351 -19.79 23.93 3.38
CA ALA A 351 -19.18 24.38 4.63
C ALA A 351 -20.24 24.86 5.64
N GLY A 352 -20.25 24.28 6.84
CA GLY A 352 -21.19 24.62 7.90
C GLY A 352 -22.58 24.00 7.77
N HIS A 353 -22.86 23.26 6.69
CA HIS A 353 -24.08 22.48 6.56
C HIS A 353 -24.09 21.28 7.52
N ARG A 354 -25.27 20.93 8.05
CA ARG A 354 -25.47 19.79 8.95
C ARG A 354 -26.53 18.86 8.39
N PHE A 355 -26.26 17.57 8.42
CA PHE A 355 -27.17 16.54 7.93
C PHE A 355 -27.00 15.23 8.70
N GLU A 356 -28.03 14.40 8.68
CA GLU A 356 -28.13 13.17 9.48
C GLU A 356 -27.87 11.91 8.66
N GLY A 357 -27.31 10.89 9.30
CA GLY A 357 -27.09 9.57 8.72
C GLY A 357 -26.94 8.48 9.78
N LEU A 358 -26.63 7.26 9.35
CA LEU A 358 -26.38 6.10 10.22
C LEU A 358 -24.99 5.54 9.99
N LEU A 359 -24.22 5.29 11.05
CA LEU A 359 -22.90 4.68 10.93
C LEU A 359 -23.00 3.27 10.30
N CYS A 360 -22.10 2.95 9.38
CA CYS A 360 -22.13 1.70 8.62
C CYS A 360 -20.84 0.89 8.79
N ASN A 361 -20.12 1.07 9.89
CA ASN A 361 -18.97 0.27 10.21
C ASN A 361 -18.93 -0.08 11.69
N ALA A 362 -18.44 -1.29 11.98
CA ALA A 362 -17.81 -1.56 13.26
C ALA A 362 -16.52 -0.73 13.37
N VAL A 363 -16.31 -0.06 14.50
CA VAL A 363 -15.13 0.80 14.73
C VAL A 363 -14.36 0.24 15.92
N GLY A 364 -13.16 -0.28 15.68
CA GLY A 364 -12.28 -0.71 16.77
C GLY A 364 -11.88 0.49 17.64
N PRO A 365 -11.80 0.36 18.98
CA PRO A 365 -11.99 -0.85 19.80
C PRO A 365 -13.46 -1.20 20.16
N TRP A 366 -14.43 -0.35 19.82
CA TRP A 366 -15.85 -0.50 20.22
C TRP A 366 -16.63 -1.55 19.42
N GLY A 367 -16.13 -1.95 18.26
CA GLY A 367 -16.70 -3.04 17.48
C GLY A 367 -18.09 -2.70 16.91
N GLU A 368 -18.99 -3.67 16.92
CA GLU A 368 -20.34 -3.57 16.36
C GLU A 368 -21.30 -2.73 17.23
N ASP A 369 -20.92 -2.37 18.45
CA ASP A 369 -21.77 -1.62 19.38
C ASP A 369 -22.11 -0.21 18.87
N VAL A 370 -21.34 0.31 17.91
CA VAL A 370 -21.59 1.61 17.24
C VAL A 370 -22.19 1.46 15.85
N LEU A 371 -22.34 0.24 15.34
CA LEU A 371 -22.92 -0.01 14.03
C LEU A 371 -24.38 0.46 14.01
N HIS A 372 -24.77 1.17 12.95
CA HIS A 372 -26.07 1.82 12.81
C HIS A 372 -26.39 2.93 13.81
N ALA A 373 -25.41 3.40 14.59
CA ALA A 373 -25.60 4.56 15.45
C ALA A 373 -25.97 5.81 14.62
N PRO A 374 -27.01 6.58 15.02
CA PRO A 374 -27.37 7.83 14.37
C PRO A 374 -26.27 8.87 14.54
N VAL A 375 -25.90 9.56 13.45
CA VAL A 375 -24.87 10.59 13.44
C VAL A 375 -25.37 11.86 12.78
N VAL A 376 -24.89 13.00 13.27
CA VAL A 376 -25.00 14.29 12.62
C VAL A 376 -23.64 14.66 12.08
N LEU A 377 -23.60 14.97 10.78
CA LEU A 377 -22.40 15.26 10.02
C LEU A 377 -22.26 16.76 9.77
N GLY A 378 -21.02 17.24 9.79
CA GLY A 378 -20.63 18.54 9.26
C GLY A 378 -20.25 18.42 7.79
N GLY A 379 -20.67 19.40 6.99
CA GLY A 379 -20.29 19.45 5.59
C GLY A 379 -18.78 19.65 5.37
N GLN A 380 -18.33 19.17 4.21
CA GLN A 380 -16.96 19.21 3.73
C GLN A 380 -16.40 20.65 3.76
N ARG A 381 -15.09 20.77 4.00
CA ARG A 381 -14.38 22.05 3.99
C ARG A 381 -13.24 22.00 2.97
N ILE A 382 -12.94 23.15 2.39
CA ILE A 382 -11.73 23.33 1.59
C ILE A 382 -10.74 24.08 2.48
N ASN A 383 -9.56 23.50 2.67
CA ASN A 383 -8.47 24.08 3.44
C ASN A 383 -7.82 25.24 2.66
N GLU A 384 -7.03 26.06 3.36
CA GLU A 384 -6.35 27.23 2.76
C GLU A 384 -5.39 26.86 1.62
N ASP A 385 -4.87 25.64 1.63
CA ASP A 385 -3.99 25.06 0.60
C ASP A 385 -4.76 24.47 -0.60
N GLY A 386 -6.09 24.57 -0.60
CA GLY A 386 -6.96 24.00 -1.63
C GLY A 386 -7.24 22.51 -1.46
N SER A 387 -6.72 21.86 -0.42
CA SER A 387 -7.04 20.47 -0.10
C SER A 387 -8.46 20.34 0.46
N VAL A 388 -9.09 19.20 0.20
CA VAL A 388 -10.49 18.97 0.55
C VAL A 388 -10.56 18.11 1.81
N GLN A 389 -11.05 18.68 2.91
CA GLN A 389 -11.30 17.99 4.16
C GLN A 389 -12.69 17.35 4.14
N LEU A 390 -12.75 16.02 4.17
CA LEU A 390 -13.99 15.23 4.18
C LEU A 390 -14.93 15.64 5.33
N SER A 391 -16.23 15.39 5.14
CA SER A 391 -17.25 15.58 6.18
C SER A 391 -16.90 14.88 7.50
N GLU A 392 -17.30 15.45 8.61
CA GLU A 392 -16.93 14.99 9.97
C GLU A 392 -18.17 14.69 10.83
N VAL A 393 -18.10 13.66 11.67
CA VAL A 393 -19.13 13.35 12.67
C VAL A 393 -19.06 14.35 13.82
N LEU A 394 -20.13 15.10 14.03
CA LEU A 394 -20.20 16.17 15.04
C LEU A 394 -20.86 15.72 16.34
N GLU A 395 -21.95 14.96 16.24
CA GLU A 395 -22.73 14.49 17.38
C GLU A 395 -23.48 13.20 17.03
N SER A 396 -23.92 12.50 18.07
CA SER A 396 -24.73 11.29 17.97
C SER A 396 -25.70 11.24 19.15
N SER A 397 -26.91 10.71 18.94
CA SER A 397 -27.84 10.38 20.01
C SER A 397 -27.62 8.97 20.56
N ASP A 398 -26.74 8.17 19.95
CA ASP A 398 -26.32 6.88 20.51
C ASP A 398 -25.45 7.11 21.75
N PRO A 399 -25.75 6.47 22.90
CA PRO A 399 -25.02 6.71 24.14
C PRO A 399 -23.52 6.40 24.07
N LEU A 400 -23.12 5.39 23.29
CA LEU A 400 -21.71 5.02 23.16
C LEU A 400 -20.99 5.97 22.21
N LEU A 401 -21.56 6.26 21.04
CA LEU A 401 -20.96 7.18 20.08
C LEU A 401 -20.93 8.63 20.59
N ALA A 402 -21.93 9.04 21.38
CA ALA A 402 -21.91 10.32 22.09
C ALA A 402 -20.73 10.40 23.08
N LYS A 403 -20.39 9.30 23.77
CA LYS A 403 -19.18 9.23 24.61
C LYS A 403 -17.90 9.22 23.79
N ILE A 404 -17.88 8.54 22.64
CA ILE A 404 -16.73 8.53 21.73
C ILE A 404 -16.36 9.96 21.28
N LEU A 405 -17.37 10.76 20.92
CA LEU A 405 -17.20 12.15 20.49
C LEU A 405 -16.98 13.12 21.67
N GLY A 406 -17.64 12.84 22.80
CA GLY A 406 -17.79 13.74 23.94
C GLY A 406 -16.73 13.60 25.04
N GLU A 407 -16.09 12.43 25.15
CA GLU A 407 -15.14 12.12 26.21
C GLU A 407 -13.72 11.89 25.67
N THR A 408 -12.75 11.81 26.58
CA THR A 408 -11.38 11.40 26.26
C THR A 408 -11.23 9.91 26.55
N TRP A 409 -10.63 9.18 25.62
CA TRP A 409 -10.43 7.74 25.74
C TRP A 409 -8.99 7.39 26.07
N PRO A 410 -8.74 6.31 26.82
CA PRO A 410 -7.38 5.87 27.09
C PRO A 410 -6.63 5.59 25.80
N THR A 411 -5.46 6.21 25.61
CA THR A 411 -4.64 6.04 24.40
C THR A 411 -4.39 4.56 24.12
N ALA A 412 -4.01 3.79 25.14
CA ALA A 412 -3.75 2.36 25.01
C ALA A 412 -5.01 1.54 24.64
N PHE A 413 -6.21 2.02 24.97
CA PHE A 413 -7.46 1.36 24.59
C PHE A 413 -7.81 1.59 23.12
N VAL A 414 -7.65 2.83 22.64
CA VAL A 414 -7.96 3.21 21.26
C VAL A 414 -6.87 2.76 20.28
N LEU A 415 -5.61 2.81 20.69
CA LEU A 415 -4.44 2.56 19.83
C LEU A 415 -3.75 1.20 20.08
N GLY A 416 -4.08 0.50 21.18
CA GLY A 416 -3.35 -0.70 21.64
C GLY A 416 -1.94 -0.40 22.18
N ASP A 417 -1.15 -1.45 22.44
CA ASP A 417 0.26 -1.35 22.88
C ASP A 417 1.23 -0.81 21.81
N ARG A 418 0.71 -0.44 20.65
CA ARG A 418 1.50 0.04 19.51
C ARG A 418 2.01 1.47 19.69
N PHE A 419 1.49 2.22 20.68
CA PHE A 419 1.80 3.66 20.86
C PHE A 419 1.73 4.14 22.33
N PRO A 420 2.70 3.76 23.21
CA PRO A 420 2.69 4.16 24.61
C PRO A 420 3.03 5.65 24.85
N ARG A 421 2.58 6.18 25.98
CA ARG A 421 2.81 7.57 26.45
C ARG A 421 4.08 7.65 27.30
N GLU A 422 4.82 8.76 27.25
CA GLU A 422 5.86 9.04 28.24
C GLU A 422 5.25 9.24 29.64
N SER A 423 5.82 8.59 30.65
CA SER A 423 5.44 8.80 32.05
C SER A 423 5.89 10.19 32.51
N SER A 424 4.97 11.02 32.98
CA SER A 424 5.33 12.25 33.69
C SER A 424 5.90 11.91 35.07
N SER A 425 7.22 11.81 35.19
CA SER A 425 7.89 11.79 36.49
C SER A 425 8.04 13.22 37.02
N ASP A 426 7.26 13.51 38.06
CA ASP A 426 7.49 14.45 39.17
C ASP A 426 8.41 15.66 38.93
N VAL A 427 7.78 16.81 38.68
CA VAL A 427 8.30 18.09 39.18
C VAL A 427 7.72 18.29 40.58
N SER A 428 8.48 17.84 41.59
CA SER A 428 8.39 18.38 42.95
C SER A 428 9.72 18.20 43.68
N ARG A 429 10.63 19.16 43.45
CA ARG A 429 11.37 19.84 44.52
C ARG A 429 11.46 21.32 44.21
#